data_AF-A0A0G0E3D3-F1
#
_entry.id   AF-A0A0G0E3D3-F1
#
_cell.length_a   1.000
_cell.length_b   1.000
_cell.length_c   1.000
_cell.angle_alpha   90.00
_cell.angle_beta   90.00
_cell.angle_gamma   90.00
#
_symmetry.space_group_name_H-M   'P 1'
#
loop_
_entity.id
_entity.type
_entity.pdbx_description
1 polymer ?
#
loop_
_entity_poly.entity_id
_entity_poly.type
_entity_poly.pdbx_seq_one_letter_code
_entity_poly.pdbx_strand_id
1 'polypeptide(L)'
;MKVLQIWGAISLIIIFAFLLSWQPIFALAFLLGVIFVAISFINPYLATYLIAILIPFVDLMSSKWMPEEYTAIIKFASEISVGILLLTIFIRKAVQKEKFLFNHAYLYFSLFLLLSVLSIIANQVDIEHFTFGLTVIIRYIFLFFTVSQLKWDKKKLKTFYGVMIGIGLFQILISLGQVIIGDSFKSIFAVEVKRAISSTTVYSIERQSLDLAWVFGTFSRYNLLGGFLMLWLDLVFAGLFIVRSKFHKFGLSVALISGIVVLILSNSRNSWIGTFFGFMSILILLNKRKVVAIASIVVVSLAMLLVSVYEPVSLSITESSGATPVERFLGVFSGEYIQKSLQNDRLFLISKASQQVIAYKPLLGVGMGSAWSSQEAAFGDFKYGVLLGLPVDAWYYLGDVGWIAIMTQVGLLGLVAFLGFIISLYSQASKLLKRYFGIEKVLIVSFLAMIVAMIITNIWSFNFTYRSVSFYFWLVGGVVFSFFGRSKKEQIS
;
A
#
# COMPACT_ATOMS: atom_id res chain seq x y z
N MET A 1 35.33 -0.53 -25.70
CA MET A 1 34.60 0.01 -24.53
C MET A 1 34.56 1.55 -24.51
N LYS A 2 35.69 2.26 -24.62
CA LYS A 2 35.71 3.74 -24.65
C LYS A 2 34.90 4.37 -25.80
N VAL A 3 34.95 3.79 -27.01
CA VAL A 3 34.19 4.29 -28.17
C VAL A 3 32.68 4.21 -27.96
N LEU A 4 32.16 3.09 -27.43
CA LEU A 4 30.74 2.95 -27.07
C LEU A 4 30.29 3.92 -25.98
N GLN A 5 31.16 4.22 -25.00
CA GLN A 5 30.86 5.20 -23.95
C GLN A 5 30.75 6.62 -24.52
N ILE A 6 31.63 6.99 -25.46
CA ILE A 6 31.60 8.30 -26.12
C ILE A 6 30.32 8.45 -26.96
N TRP A 7 29.99 7.46 -27.80
CA TRP A 7 28.75 7.49 -28.60
C TRP A 7 27.48 7.50 -27.74
N GLY A 8 27.48 6.77 -26.62
CA GLY A 8 26.40 6.82 -25.63
C GLY A 8 26.22 8.21 -25.03
N ALA A 9 27.31 8.86 -24.62
CA ALA A 9 27.28 10.21 -24.08
C ALA A 9 26.80 11.25 -25.12
N ILE A 10 27.30 11.18 -26.35
CA ILE A 10 26.87 12.04 -27.46
C ILE A 10 25.37 11.88 -27.72
N SER A 11 24.87 10.64 -27.76
CA SER A 11 23.45 10.37 -27.98
C SER A 11 22.57 10.96 -26.88
N LEU A 12 22.98 10.83 -25.61
CA LEU A 12 22.27 11.44 -24.48
C LEU A 12 22.24 12.97 -24.55
N ILE A 13 23.34 13.60 -24.98
CA ILE A 13 23.42 15.06 -25.15
C ILE A 13 22.49 15.52 -26.28
N ILE A 14 22.49 14.82 -27.42
CA ILE A 14 21.61 15.14 -28.56
C ILE A 14 20.14 15.02 -28.15
N ILE A 15 19.75 13.93 -27.48
CA ILE A 15 18.37 13.74 -26.99
C ILE A 15 18.00 14.85 -26.01
N PHE A 16 18.87 15.19 -25.05
CA PHE A 16 18.61 16.26 -24.09
C PHE A 16 18.43 17.62 -24.78
N ALA A 17 19.30 17.98 -25.73
CA ALA A 17 19.19 19.22 -26.48
C ALA A 17 17.89 19.29 -27.30
N PHE A 18 17.48 18.18 -27.92
CA PHE A 18 16.21 18.08 -28.64
C PHE A 18 14.99 18.23 -27.72
N LEU A 19 14.99 17.58 -26.56
CA LEU A 19 13.90 17.73 -25.59
C LEU A 19 13.83 19.15 -25.03
N LEU A 20 14.98 19.80 -24.82
CA LEU A 20 15.05 21.16 -24.28
C LEU A 20 14.48 22.18 -25.27
N SER A 21 14.70 21.99 -26.57
CA SER A 21 14.13 22.87 -27.60
C SER A 21 12.62 22.64 -27.81
N TRP A 22 12.12 21.43 -27.54
CA TRP A 22 10.69 21.12 -27.67
C TRP A 22 9.88 21.57 -26.45
N GLN A 23 10.24 21.08 -25.25
CA GLN A 23 9.59 21.39 -23.97
C GLN A 23 10.59 21.21 -22.81
N PRO A 24 11.00 22.29 -22.10
CA PRO A 24 12.01 22.21 -21.05
C PRO A 24 11.73 21.19 -19.94
N ILE A 25 10.44 20.94 -19.64
CA ILE A 25 10.03 19.97 -18.62
C ILE A 25 10.39 18.53 -19.02
N PHE A 26 10.34 18.18 -20.32
CA PHE A 26 10.76 16.87 -20.81
C PHE A 26 12.27 16.70 -20.72
N ALA A 27 13.04 17.77 -20.99
CA ALA A 27 14.48 17.74 -20.82
C ALA A 27 14.85 17.50 -19.34
N LEU A 28 14.18 18.19 -18.42
CA LEU A 28 14.36 17.98 -16.98
C LEU A 28 13.98 16.56 -16.55
N ALA A 29 12.80 16.06 -16.97
CA ALA A 29 12.35 14.72 -16.66
C ALA A 29 13.31 13.64 -17.22
N PHE A 30 13.80 13.83 -18.44
CA PHE A 30 14.81 12.97 -19.06
C PHE A 30 16.13 12.99 -18.28
N LEU A 31 16.63 14.17 -17.92
CA LEU A 31 17.85 14.31 -17.13
C LEU A 31 17.70 13.62 -15.76
N LEU A 32 16.59 13.83 -15.06
CA LEU A 32 16.29 13.16 -13.81
C LEU A 32 16.18 11.64 -13.98
N GLY A 33 15.59 11.17 -15.08
CA GLY A 33 15.53 9.75 -15.44
C GLY A 33 16.92 9.15 -15.65
N VAL A 34 17.79 9.82 -16.42
CA VAL A 34 19.18 9.40 -16.66
C VAL A 34 19.97 9.37 -15.36
N ILE A 35 19.83 10.40 -14.53
CA ILE A 35 20.45 10.45 -13.19
C ILE A 35 19.95 9.28 -12.34
N PHE A 36 18.64 9.00 -12.36
CA PHE A 36 18.06 7.90 -11.59
C PHE A 36 18.55 6.53 -12.07
N VAL A 37 18.68 6.31 -13.39
CA VAL A 37 19.30 5.09 -13.97
C VAL A 37 20.74 4.95 -13.48
N ALA A 38 21.53 6.02 -13.54
CA ALA A 38 22.92 6.01 -13.08
C ALA A 38 23.03 5.70 -11.59
N ILE A 39 22.20 6.33 -10.75
CA ILE A 39 22.13 6.05 -9.31
C ILE A 39 21.70 4.60 -9.07
N SER A 40 20.70 4.09 -9.79
CA SER A 40 20.23 2.71 -9.67
C SER A 40 21.35 1.69 -9.95
N PHE A 41 22.23 2.00 -10.91
CA PHE A 41 23.34 1.13 -11.28
C PHE A 41 24.47 1.17 -10.25
N ILE A 42 24.87 2.38 -9.84
CA ILE A 42 26.00 2.63 -8.93
C ILE A 42 25.62 2.26 -7.49
N ASN A 43 24.47 2.76 -7.03
CA ASN A 43 23.99 2.63 -5.66
C ASN A 43 22.46 2.34 -5.64
N PRO A 44 22.06 1.08 -5.88
CA PRO A 44 20.65 0.69 -5.90
C PRO A 44 19.93 0.94 -4.55
N TYR A 45 20.67 1.01 -3.43
CA TYR A 45 20.10 1.35 -2.13
C TYR A 45 19.65 2.81 -2.08
N LEU A 46 20.46 3.73 -2.61
CA LEU A 46 20.08 5.14 -2.70
C LEU A 46 18.87 5.32 -3.63
N ALA A 47 18.85 4.65 -4.79
CA ALA A 47 17.68 4.65 -5.67
C ALA A 47 16.42 4.18 -4.93
N THR A 48 16.53 3.09 -4.15
CA THR A 48 15.43 2.59 -3.32
C THR A 48 14.95 3.65 -2.31
N TYR A 49 15.85 4.35 -1.64
CA TYR A 49 15.50 5.42 -0.70
C TYR A 49 14.82 6.60 -1.39
N LEU A 50 15.32 7.00 -2.56
CA LEU A 50 14.73 8.10 -3.34
C LEU A 50 13.31 7.78 -3.78
N ILE A 51 13.04 6.54 -4.24
CA ILE A 51 11.66 6.14 -4.56
C ILE A 51 10.80 6.19 -3.29
N ALA A 52 11.28 5.68 -2.15
CA ALA A 52 10.53 5.72 -0.91
C ALA A 52 10.19 7.14 -0.46
N ILE A 53 11.11 8.09 -0.61
CA ILE A 53 10.88 9.50 -0.30
C ILE A 53 9.92 10.16 -1.29
N LEU A 54 9.90 9.72 -2.55
CA LEU A 54 9.03 10.27 -3.59
C LEU A 54 7.55 9.90 -3.37
N ILE A 55 7.26 8.68 -2.93
CA ILE A 55 5.90 8.13 -2.85
C ILE A 55 4.87 9.05 -2.16
N PRO A 56 5.15 9.66 -0.99
CA PRO A 56 4.20 10.54 -0.34
C PRO A 56 3.85 11.79 -1.14
N PHE A 57 4.65 12.18 -2.13
CA PHE A 57 4.44 13.39 -2.92
C PHE A 57 3.85 13.11 -4.30
N VAL A 58 3.77 11.84 -4.74
CA VAL A 58 3.34 11.51 -6.11
C VAL A 58 1.98 12.10 -6.45
N ASP A 59 0.99 11.93 -5.57
CA ASP A 59 -0.36 12.42 -5.84
C ASP A 59 -0.39 13.95 -5.87
N LEU A 60 0.22 14.61 -4.88
CA LEU A 60 0.36 16.06 -4.80
C LEU A 60 1.06 16.66 -6.03
N MET A 61 2.19 16.07 -6.45
CA MET A 61 2.92 16.48 -7.64
C MET A 61 2.03 16.35 -8.87
N SER A 62 1.35 15.22 -9.02
CA SER A 62 0.58 14.90 -10.22
C SER A 62 -0.65 15.77 -10.42
N SER A 63 -1.25 16.25 -9.34
CA SER A 63 -2.55 16.93 -9.37
C SER A 63 -2.49 18.42 -9.11
N LYS A 64 -1.43 18.92 -8.45
CA LYS A 64 -1.36 20.31 -8.00
C LYS A 64 -0.19 21.08 -8.57
N TRP A 65 0.98 20.45 -8.65
CA TRP A 65 2.21 21.16 -9.04
C TRP A 65 2.53 21.05 -10.53
N MET A 66 1.81 20.19 -11.25
CA MET A 66 2.13 19.83 -12.62
C MET A 66 0.92 20.01 -13.53
N PRO A 67 1.12 20.53 -14.76
CA PRO A 67 0.06 20.62 -15.75
C PRO A 67 -0.65 19.27 -15.99
N GLU A 68 -1.94 19.32 -16.31
CA GLU A 68 -2.80 18.13 -16.45
C GLU A 68 -2.28 17.12 -17.49
N GLU A 69 -1.65 17.60 -18.55
CA GLU A 69 -1.01 16.80 -19.60
C GLU A 69 0.12 15.88 -19.07
N TYR A 70 0.73 16.20 -17.92
CA TYR A 70 1.78 15.40 -17.29
C TYR A 70 1.30 14.54 -16.13
N THR A 71 0.04 14.70 -15.69
CA THR A 71 -0.51 13.98 -14.52
C THR A 71 -0.34 12.47 -14.64
N ALA A 72 -0.56 11.90 -15.84
CA ALA A 72 -0.41 10.46 -16.06
C ALA A 72 1.04 10.00 -15.83
N ILE A 73 2.01 10.67 -16.47
CA ILE A 73 3.44 10.33 -16.37
C ILE A 73 3.89 10.36 -14.90
N ILE A 74 3.47 11.38 -14.15
CA ILE A 74 3.87 11.56 -12.76
C ILE A 74 3.20 10.53 -11.85
N LYS A 75 1.92 10.21 -12.09
CA LYS A 75 1.22 9.14 -11.35
C LYS A 75 1.88 7.77 -11.51
N PHE A 76 2.55 7.52 -12.64
CA PHE A 76 3.30 6.30 -12.91
C PHE A 76 4.81 6.42 -12.67
N ALA A 77 5.31 7.58 -12.23
CA ALA A 77 6.74 7.80 -12.04
C ALA A 77 7.36 6.81 -11.05
N SER A 78 6.61 6.43 -10.01
CA SER A 78 7.08 5.46 -9.03
C SER A 78 7.22 4.05 -9.62
N GLU A 79 6.28 3.65 -10.46
CA GLU A 79 6.25 2.36 -11.15
C GLU A 79 7.36 2.28 -12.20
N ILE A 80 7.55 3.35 -12.98
CA ILE A 80 8.65 3.49 -13.93
C ILE A 80 9.99 3.38 -13.20
N SER A 81 10.14 4.08 -12.06
CA SER A 81 11.36 4.04 -11.25
C SER A 81 11.64 2.64 -10.70
N VAL A 82 10.61 1.92 -10.24
CA VAL A 82 10.72 0.52 -9.82
C VAL A 82 11.14 -0.37 -11.00
N GLY A 83 10.57 -0.17 -12.18
CA GLY A 83 10.94 -0.89 -13.40
C GLY A 83 12.40 -0.68 -13.80
N ILE A 84 12.88 0.57 -13.76
CA ILE A 84 14.28 0.93 -14.00
C ILE A 84 15.20 0.24 -12.99
N LEU A 85 14.85 0.28 -11.70
CA LEU A 85 15.64 -0.35 -10.65
C LEU A 85 15.69 -1.88 -10.83
N LEU A 86 14.56 -2.50 -11.16
CA LEU A 86 14.45 -3.93 -11.47
C LEU A 86 15.38 -4.32 -12.62
N LEU A 87 15.25 -3.64 -13.77
CA LEU A 87 16.07 -3.89 -14.96
C LEU A 87 17.56 -3.74 -14.65
N THR A 88 17.92 -2.69 -13.91
CA THR A 88 19.30 -2.42 -13.52
C THR A 88 19.90 -3.54 -12.66
N ILE A 89 19.14 -4.06 -11.70
CA ILE A 89 19.56 -5.18 -10.86
C ILE A 89 19.67 -6.47 -11.67
N PHE A 90 18.75 -6.72 -12.61
CA PHE A 90 18.84 -7.85 -13.53
C PHE A 90 20.13 -7.79 -14.37
N ILE A 91 20.39 -6.67 -15.03
CA ILE A 91 21.59 -6.47 -15.85
C ILE A 91 22.84 -6.66 -15.00
N ARG A 92 22.90 -6.04 -13.81
CA ARG A 92 24.04 -6.17 -12.91
C ARG A 92 24.30 -7.62 -12.51
N LYS A 93 23.26 -8.36 -12.11
CA LYS A 93 23.41 -9.78 -11.74
C LYS A 93 23.82 -10.65 -12.93
N ALA A 94 23.27 -10.41 -14.11
CA ALA A 94 23.67 -11.11 -15.33
C ALA A 94 25.15 -10.88 -15.66
N VAL A 95 25.61 -9.63 -15.62
CA VAL A 95 27.02 -9.25 -15.84
C VAL A 95 27.94 -9.89 -14.78
N GLN A 96 27.50 -9.93 -13.51
CA GLN A 96 28.25 -10.50 -12.39
C GLN A 96 28.10 -12.02 -12.27
N LYS A 97 27.30 -12.67 -13.13
CA LYS A 97 26.94 -14.09 -13.05
C LYS A 97 26.41 -14.51 -11.65
N GLU A 98 25.75 -13.60 -10.95
CA GLU A 98 25.13 -13.88 -9.66
C GLU A 98 23.79 -14.61 -9.85
N LYS A 99 23.52 -15.61 -9.01
CA LYS A 99 22.21 -16.30 -9.01
C LYS A 99 21.12 -15.40 -8.43
N PHE A 100 19.91 -15.56 -8.97
CA PHE A 100 18.70 -14.94 -8.41
C PHE A 100 18.23 -15.74 -7.19
N LEU A 101 17.75 -15.01 -6.19
CA LEU A 101 17.14 -15.61 -5.01
C LEU A 101 15.68 -15.92 -5.31
N PHE A 102 15.39 -17.17 -5.64
CA PHE A 102 14.04 -17.70 -5.77
C PHE A 102 13.63 -18.40 -4.48
N ASN A 103 12.37 -18.26 -4.13
CA ASN A 103 11.79 -18.84 -2.92
C ASN A 103 10.36 -19.34 -3.21
N HIS A 104 9.73 -20.02 -2.25
CA HIS A 104 8.40 -20.64 -2.48
C HIS A 104 7.30 -19.63 -2.77
N ALA A 105 7.45 -18.36 -2.35
CA ALA A 105 6.49 -17.31 -2.63
C ALA A 105 6.40 -17.01 -4.13
N TYR A 106 7.49 -17.18 -4.87
CA TYR A 106 7.49 -17.03 -6.33
C TYR A 106 6.60 -18.07 -7.00
N LEU A 107 6.53 -19.31 -6.48
CA LEU A 107 5.68 -20.35 -7.06
C LEU A 107 4.20 -19.96 -6.96
N TYR A 108 3.75 -19.58 -5.76
CA TYR A 108 2.36 -19.15 -5.55
C TYR A 108 2.00 -17.89 -6.32
N PHE A 109 2.93 -16.93 -6.40
CA PHE A 109 2.72 -15.72 -7.19
C PHE A 109 2.65 -16.02 -8.70
N SER A 110 3.53 -16.87 -9.23
CA SER A 110 3.48 -17.31 -10.63
C SER A 110 2.18 -18.06 -10.93
N LEU A 111 1.71 -18.90 -10.00
CA LEU A 111 0.42 -19.56 -10.14
C LEU A 111 -0.75 -18.55 -10.17
N PHE A 112 -0.72 -17.54 -9.31
CA PHE A 112 -1.70 -16.44 -9.33
C PHE A 112 -1.68 -15.69 -10.67
N LEU A 113 -0.50 -15.37 -11.22
CA LEU A 113 -0.38 -14.73 -12.53
C LEU A 113 -0.91 -15.62 -13.65
N LEU A 114 -0.59 -16.90 -13.64
CA LEU A 114 -1.11 -17.88 -14.61
C LEU A 114 -2.64 -17.93 -14.56
N LEU A 115 -3.22 -18.04 -13.36
CA LEU A 115 -4.68 -18.05 -13.17
C LEU A 115 -5.33 -16.73 -13.60
N SER A 116 -4.65 -15.60 -13.41
CA SER A 116 -5.10 -14.31 -13.91
C SER A 116 -5.19 -14.31 -15.44
N VAL A 117 -4.16 -14.79 -16.13
CA VAL A 117 -4.14 -14.93 -17.60
C VAL A 117 -5.23 -15.89 -18.08
N LEU A 118 -5.38 -17.05 -17.44
CA LEU A 118 -6.42 -18.02 -17.79
C LEU A 118 -7.82 -17.45 -17.59
N SER A 119 -8.03 -16.65 -16.54
CA SER A 119 -9.28 -15.97 -16.28
C SER A 119 -9.68 -15.02 -17.41
N ILE A 120 -8.73 -14.25 -17.97
CA ILE A 120 -8.99 -13.35 -19.10
C ILE A 120 -9.33 -14.12 -20.36
N ILE A 121 -8.57 -15.17 -20.67
CA ILE A 121 -8.82 -16.00 -21.86
C ILE A 121 -10.21 -16.62 -21.75
N ALA A 122 -10.58 -17.13 -20.58
CA ALA A 122 -11.88 -17.76 -20.34
C ALA A 122 -13.06 -16.78 -20.41
N ASN A 123 -12.83 -15.50 -20.12
CA ASN A 123 -13.88 -14.46 -20.08
C ASN A 123 -13.81 -13.45 -21.24
N GLN A 124 -12.86 -13.62 -22.17
CA GLN A 124 -12.64 -12.76 -23.34
C GLN A 124 -12.50 -11.27 -22.94
N VAL A 125 -11.69 -10.99 -21.93
CA VAL A 125 -11.44 -9.63 -21.47
C VAL A 125 -10.44 -8.94 -22.39
N ASP A 126 -10.68 -7.68 -22.70
CA ASP A 126 -9.75 -6.87 -23.49
C ASP A 126 -8.38 -6.76 -22.82
N ILE A 127 -7.33 -6.74 -23.64
CA ILE A 127 -5.95 -6.68 -23.15
C ILE A 127 -5.67 -5.38 -22.36
N GLU A 128 -6.32 -4.28 -22.71
CA GLU A 128 -6.21 -3.00 -22.00
C GLU A 128 -6.78 -3.11 -20.58
N HIS A 129 -7.94 -3.75 -20.46
CA HIS A 129 -8.61 -4.01 -19.20
C HIS A 129 -7.74 -4.89 -18.30
N PHE A 130 -7.20 -5.97 -18.86
CA PHE A 130 -6.26 -6.84 -18.15
C PHE A 130 -5.02 -6.09 -17.67
N THR A 131 -4.32 -5.40 -18.58
CA THR A 131 -3.05 -4.76 -18.24
C THR A 131 -3.24 -3.73 -17.15
N PHE A 132 -4.31 -2.93 -17.21
CA PHE A 132 -4.65 -1.97 -16.17
C PHE A 132 -4.90 -2.65 -14.82
N GLY A 133 -5.80 -3.64 -14.77
CA GLY A 133 -6.14 -4.37 -13.54
C GLY A 133 -4.95 -5.09 -12.92
N LEU A 134 -4.16 -5.77 -13.76
CA LEU A 134 -2.96 -6.48 -13.32
C LEU A 134 -1.91 -5.49 -12.77
N THR A 135 -1.61 -4.42 -13.50
CA THR A 135 -0.64 -3.40 -13.08
C THR A 135 -0.97 -2.86 -11.70
N VAL A 136 -2.26 -2.64 -11.40
CA VAL A 136 -2.69 -2.11 -10.11
C VAL A 136 -2.26 -3.01 -8.94
N ILE A 137 -2.35 -4.34 -9.11
CA ILE A 137 -2.01 -5.34 -8.10
C ILE A 137 -0.49 -5.61 -8.06
N ILE A 138 0.16 -5.75 -9.22
CA ILE A 138 1.55 -6.24 -9.29
C ILE A 138 2.60 -5.14 -9.17
N ARG A 139 2.26 -3.87 -9.38
CA ARG A 139 3.24 -2.77 -9.52
C ARG A 139 4.29 -2.71 -8.43
N TYR A 140 3.91 -2.97 -7.17
CA TYR A 140 4.85 -2.96 -6.04
C TYR A 140 5.30 -4.36 -5.60
N ILE A 141 4.66 -5.43 -6.09
CA ILE A 141 5.21 -6.79 -5.94
C ILE A 141 6.56 -6.90 -6.68
N PHE A 142 6.71 -6.22 -7.82
CA PHE A 142 8.01 -6.11 -8.48
C PHE A 142 9.06 -5.39 -7.64
N LEU A 143 8.68 -4.38 -6.83
CA LEU A 143 9.60 -3.76 -5.88
C LEU A 143 10.06 -4.76 -4.82
N PHE A 144 9.16 -5.59 -4.29
CA PHE A 144 9.52 -6.67 -3.37
C PHE A 144 10.59 -7.60 -3.98
N PHE A 145 10.37 -8.07 -5.21
CA PHE A 145 11.34 -8.93 -5.88
C PHE A 145 12.66 -8.20 -6.12
N THR A 146 12.62 -6.97 -6.61
CA THR A 146 13.79 -6.11 -6.86
C THR A 146 14.65 -5.96 -5.61
N VAL A 147 14.05 -5.54 -4.50
CA VAL A 147 14.74 -5.23 -3.25
C VAL A 147 15.25 -6.50 -2.56
N SER A 148 14.55 -7.63 -2.72
CA SER A 148 14.99 -8.93 -2.20
C SER A 148 16.30 -9.42 -2.80
N GLN A 149 16.68 -8.93 -3.98
CA GLN A 149 17.94 -9.30 -4.64
C GLN A 149 19.16 -8.53 -4.12
N LEU A 150 18.98 -7.50 -3.28
CA LEU A 150 20.04 -6.64 -2.77
C LEU A 150 20.71 -7.21 -1.50
N LYS A 151 22.00 -6.91 -1.29
CA LYS A 151 22.79 -7.36 -0.11
C LYS A 151 22.88 -6.27 0.97
N TRP A 152 21.91 -6.26 1.88
CA TRP A 152 21.76 -5.24 2.93
C TRP A 152 22.66 -5.43 4.16
N ASP A 153 23.83 -4.80 4.22
CA ASP A 153 24.60 -4.76 5.48
C ASP A 153 23.89 -3.96 6.59
N LYS A 154 24.37 -4.10 7.83
CA LYS A 154 23.79 -3.47 9.02
C LYS A 154 23.75 -1.94 8.95
N LYS A 155 24.73 -1.30 8.28
CA LYS A 155 24.76 0.16 8.11
C LYS A 155 23.62 0.58 7.19
N LYS A 156 23.46 -0.09 6.05
CA LYS A 156 22.35 0.15 5.10
C LYS A 156 20.99 -0.12 5.74
N LEU A 157 20.86 -1.17 6.56
CA LEU A 157 19.61 -1.44 7.28
C LEU A 157 19.27 -0.34 8.29
N LYS A 158 20.26 0.20 9.01
CA LYS A 158 20.04 1.35 9.90
C LYS A 158 19.64 2.59 9.10
N THR A 159 20.27 2.86 7.96
CA THR A 159 19.88 3.96 7.08
C THR A 159 18.46 3.78 6.55
N PHE A 160 18.12 2.59 6.05
CA PHE A 160 16.77 2.25 5.60
C PHE A 160 15.73 2.48 6.71
N TYR A 161 15.97 1.94 7.90
CA TYR A 161 15.09 2.16 9.05
C TYR A 161 14.97 3.65 9.39
N GLY A 162 16.08 4.38 9.43
CA GLY A 162 16.10 5.82 9.66
C GLY A 162 15.29 6.61 8.63
N VAL A 163 15.40 6.26 7.34
CA VAL A 163 14.60 6.87 6.26
C VAL A 163 13.11 6.59 6.47
N MET A 164 12.73 5.34 6.78
CA MET A 164 11.33 4.98 7.05
C MET A 164 10.76 5.73 8.27
N ILE A 165 11.54 5.84 9.35
CA ILE A 165 11.18 6.64 10.52
C ILE A 165 11.04 8.12 10.14
N GLY A 166 12.00 8.67 9.40
CA GLY A 166 11.97 10.06 8.94
C GLY A 166 10.75 10.40 8.09
N ILE A 167 10.37 9.53 7.15
CA ILE A 167 9.17 9.72 6.32
C ILE A 167 7.90 9.75 7.18
N GLY A 168 7.76 8.83 8.15
CA GLY A 168 6.58 8.84 9.01
C GLY A 168 6.53 10.02 9.97
N LEU A 169 7.66 10.43 10.54
CA LEU A 169 7.74 11.66 11.33
C LEU A 169 7.37 12.89 10.49
N PHE A 170 7.81 12.96 9.23
CA PHE A 170 7.42 14.01 8.31
C PHE A 170 5.90 14.04 8.05
N GLN A 171 5.28 12.87 7.84
CA GLN A 171 3.82 12.77 7.70
C GLN A 171 3.07 13.19 8.98
N ILE A 172 3.59 12.81 10.15
CA ILE A 172 3.04 13.22 11.45
C ILE A 172 3.12 14.74 11.60
N LEU A 173 4.26 15.36 11.30
CA LEU A 173 4.45 16.81 11.40
C LEU A 173 3.49 17.57 10.48
N ILE A 174 3.35 17.14 9.23
CA ILE A 174 2.38 17.74 8.31
C ILE A 174 0.95 17.58 8.83
N SER A 175 0.60 16.39 9.31
CA SER A 175 -0.75 16.13 9.81
C SER A 175 -1.07 16.97 11.05
N LEU A 176 -0.12 17.12 11.99
CA LEU A 176 -0.30 18.01 13.14
C LEU A 176 -0.40 19.48 12.70
N GLY A 177 0.38 19.90 11.69
CA GLY A 177 0.25 21.21 11.07
C GLY A 177 -1.14 21.46 10.47
N GLN A 178 -1.75 20.44 9.85
CA GLN A 178 -3.12 20.51 9.32
C GLN A 178 -4.17 20.77 10.41
N VAL A 179 -3.93 20.30 11.63
CA VAL A 179 -4.81 20.58 12.78
C VAL A 179 -4.53 21.96 13.36
N ILE A 180 -3.27 22.31 13.58
CA ILE A 180 -2.88 23.54 14.30
C ILE A 180 -3.11 24.79 13.45
N ILE A 181 -2.72 24.75 12.17
CA ILE A 181 -2.79 25.90 11.26
C ILE A 181 -4.18 25.97 10.59
N GLY A 182 -4.88 24.83 10.49
CA GLY A 182 -6.22 24.75 9.94
C GLY A 182 -6.25 24.67 8.41
N ASP A 183 -7.35 25.15 7.83
CA ASP A 183 -7.71 24.87 6.44
C ASP A 183 -6.77 25.50 5.41
N SER A 184 -6.13 26.62 5.74
CA SER A 184 -5.11 27.24 4.89
C SER A 184 -3.95 26.26 4.63
N PHE A 185 -3.49 25.55 5.66
CA PHE A 185 -2.43 24.55 5.52
C PHE A 185 -2.94 23.24 4.90
N LYS A 186 -4.17 22.80 5.23
CA LYS A 186 -4.79 21.64 4.56
C LYS A 186 -4.88 21.87 3.05
N SER A 187 -5.26 23.07 2.61
CA SER A 187 -5.41 23.40 1.20
C SER A 187 -4.12 23.20 0.41
N ILE A 188 -2.95 23.33 1.04
CA ILE A 188 -1.63 23.08 0.42
C ILE A 188 -1.54 21.64 -0.09
N PHE A 189 -2.04 20.68 0.68
CA PHE A 189 -1.93 19.24 0.40
C PHE A 189 -3.23 18.61 -0.12
N ALA A 190 -4.35 19.33 -0.03
CA ALA A 190 -5.62 18.91 -0.58
C ALA A 190 -5.52 18.85 -2.10
N VAL A 191 -6.08 17.79 -2.67
CA VAL A 191 -6.13 17.59 -4.12
C VAL A 191 -7.57 17.75 -4.56
N GLU A 192 -7.83 18.76 -5.39
CA GLU A 192 -9.10 18.91 -6.08
C GLU A 192 -9.07 18.04 -7.34
N VAL A 193 -9.65 16.85 -7.29
CA VAL A 193 -9.87 16.10 -8.53
C VAL A 193 -11.09 16.67 -9.24
N LYS A 194 -10.83 17.61 -10.15
CA LYS A 194 -11.77 17.94 -11.23
C LYS A 194 -11.56 16.90 -12.33
N ARG A 195 -12.46 15.91 -12.40
CA ARG A 195 -12.51 14.99 -13.55
C ARG A 195 -13.83 15.19 -14.28
N ALA A 196 -13.76 15.80 -15.46
CA ALA A 196 -14.79 15.65 -16.48
C ALA A 196 -14.32 14.53 -17.41
N ILE A 197 -14.93 13.34 -17.30
CA ILE A 197 -14.70 12.25 -18.24
C ILE A 197 -16.00 12.12 -19.04
N SER A 198 -16.00 12.67 -20.27
CA SER A 198 -17.13 12.69 -21.21
C SER A 198 -18.37 13.50 -20.77
N SER A 199 -19.33 13.68 -21.69
CA SER A 199 -20.54 14.53 -21.57
C SER A 199 -21.46 14.19 -20.39
N THR A 200 -21.21 13.09 -19.69
CA THR A 200 -21.73 12.81 -18.35
C THR A 200 -20.63 13.10 -17.34
N THR A 201 -20.67 14.31 -16.77
CA THR A 201 -19.87 14.69 -15.60
C THR A 201 -20.26 13.79 -14.43
N VAL A 202 -19.64 12.62 -14.32
CA VAL A 202 -19.57 11.91 -13.06
C VAL A 202 -18.59 12.68 -12.21
N TYR A 203 -19.12 13.65 -11.46
CA TYR A 203 -18.42 14.26 -10.33
C TYR A 203 -18.17 13.14 -9.32
N SER A 204 -17.11 12.34 -9.49
CA SER A 204 -16.68 11.45 -8.42
C SER A 204 -16.02 12.34 -7.37
N ILE A 205 -16.85 12.73 -6.42
CA ILE A 205 -16.58 13.57 -5.26
C ILE A 205 -15.34 13.03 -4.50
N GLU A 206 -14.15 13.52 -4.85
CA GLU A 206 -12.98 13.44 -3.94
C GLU A 206 -13.02 14.55 -2.86
N ARG A 207 -14.11 15.33 -2.82
CA ARG A 207 -14.44 16.22 -1.69
C ARG A 207 -14.65 15.47 -0.37
N GLN A 208 -14.85 14.14 -0.39
CA GLN A 208 -14.85 13.29 0.81
C GLN A 208 -13.56 13.41 1.66
N SER A 209 -12.45 13.87 1.08
CA SER A 209 -11.19 14.11 1.79
C SER A 209 -11.21 15.31 2.75
N LEU A 210 -12.00 16.35 2.44
CA LEU A 210 -12.07 17.59 3.23
C LEU A 210 -13.13 17.53 4.32
N ASP A 211 -14.26 16.85 4.05
CA ASP A 211 -15.42 16.89 4.95
C ASP A 211 -15.40 15.79 6.03
N LEU A 212 -14.64 14.69 5.89
CA LEU A 212 -14.77 13.54 6.81
C LEU A 212 -13.58 13.30 7.73
N ALA A 213 -12.44 13.96 7.53
CA ALA A 213 -11.22 13.67 8.26
C ALA A 213 -10.48 14.95 8.67
N TRP A 214 -9.85 14.90 9.85
CA TRP A 214 -9.18 16.06 10.41
C TRP A 214 -7.79 16.24 9.78
N VAL A 215 -7.18 15.14 9.33
CA VAL A 215 -5.84 15.12 8.71
C VAL A 215 -5.74 14.06 7.61
N PHE A 216 -4.90 14.33 6.61
CA PHE A 216 -4.59 13.41 5.50
C PHE A 216 -3.12 13.46 5.04
N GLY A 217 -2.27 14.25 5.70
CA GLY A 217 -0.85 14.34 5.40
C GLY A 217 -0.60 14.82 3.97
N THR A 218 0.44 14.29 3.31
CA THR A 218 0.68 14.59 1.88
C THR A 218 -0.12 13.68 0.94
N PHE A 219 -0.79 12.65 1.46
CA PHE A 219 -1.49 11.64 0.64
C PHE A 219 -2.85 12.11 0.10
N SER A 220 -3.29 13.33 0.43
CA SER A 220 -4.59 13.93 0.06
C SER A 220 -5.85 13.20 0.55
N ARG A 221 -5.74 11.92 0.93
CA ARG A 221 -6.83 11.08 1.43
C ARG A 221 -6.47 10.48 2.77
N TYR A 222 -7.36 10.64 3.75
CA TYR A 222 -7.14 10.20 5.12
C TYR A 222 -6.98 8.68 5.28
N ASN A 223 -7.65 7.89 4.45
CA ASN A 223 -7.48 6.43 4.44
C ASN A 223 -6.09 6.00 3.94
N LEU A 224 -5.50 6.75 3.01
CA LEU A 224 -4.15 6.49 2.52
C LEU A 224 -3.09 6.83 3.59
N LEU A 225 -3.29 7.93 4.32
CA LEU A 225 -2.48 8.27 5.49
C LEU A 225 -2.63 7.22 6.59
N GLY A 226 -3.86 6.85 6.94
CA GLY A 226 -4.14 5.86 7.96
C GLY A 226 -3.47 4.52 7.65
N GLY A 227 -3.62 4.03 6.41
CA GLY A 227 -3.00 2.77 5.99
C GLY A 227 -1.48 2.82 6.00
N PHE A 228 -0.88 3.96 5.64
CA PHE A 228 0.56 4.18 5.78
C PHE A 228 0.99 4.17 7.26
N LEU A 229 0.28 4.91 8.12
CA LEU A 229 0.57 4.97 9.55
C LEU A 229 0.43 3.63 10.24
N MET A 230 -0.53 2.79 9.84
CA MET A 230 -0.67 1.42 10.31
C MET A 230 0.64 0.64 10.14
N LEU A 231 1.20 0.61 8.92
CA LEU A 231 2.47 -0.07 8.64
C LEU A 231 3.63 0.59 9.39
N TRP A 232 3.68 1.92 9.40
CA TRP A 232 4.75 2.66 10.06
C TRP A 232 4.74 2.45 11.59
N LEU A 233 3.57 2.38 12.22
CA LEU A 233 3.41 2.12 13.65
C LEU A 233 3.87 0.71 14.00
N ASP A 234 3.59 -0.30 13.17
CA ASP A 234 4.15 -1.66 13.34
C ASP A 234 5.69 -1.64 13.33
N LEU A 235 6.28 -0.77 12.50
CA LEU A 235 7.73 -0.56 12.46
C LEU A 235 8.26 0.06 13.76
N VAL A 236 7.65 1.16 14.22
CA VAL A 236 8.04 1.86 15.45
C VAL A 236 7.84 0.97 16.68
N PHE A 237 6.71 0.28 16.78
CA PHE A 237 6.33 -0.52 17.93
C PHE A 237 7.28 -1.72 18.11
N ALA A 238 7.62 -2.44 17.03
CA ALA A 238 8.64 -3.49 17.11
C ALA A 238 10.01 -2.93 17.51
N GLY A 239 10.38 -1.76 16.97
CA GLY A 239 11.59 -1.03 17.33
C GLY A 239 11.68 -0.76 18.84
N LEU A 240 10.59 -0.31 19.45
CA LEU A 240 10.52 0.03 20.88
C LEU A 240 10.89 -1.16 21.79
N PHE A 241 10.45 -2.38 21.43
CA PHE A 241 10.74 -3.58 22.23
C PHE A 241 12.13 -4.15 22.00
N ILE A 242 12.70 -3.99 20.80
CA ILE A 242 13.94 -4.68 20.40
C ILE A 242 15.19 -3.81 20.57
N VAL A 243 15.08 -2.50 20.31
CA VAL A 243 16.21 -1.57 20.46
C VAL A 243 16.62 -1.47 21.93
N ARG A 244 17.92 -1.47 22.22
CA ARG A 244 18.42 -1.43 23.61
C ARG A 244 18.65 -0.03 24.17
N SER A 245 19.00 0.93 23.31
CA SER A 245 19.35 2.31 23.72
C SER A 245 18.14 3.04 24.31
N LYS A 246 18.24 3.53 25.55
CA LYS A 246 17.18 4.28 26.22
C LYS A 246 16.78 5.56 25.45
N PHE A 247 17.75 6.28 24.90
CA PHE A 247 17.51 7.47 24.09
C PHE A 247 16.66 7.15 22.84
N HIS A 248 17.03 6.08 22.11
CA HIS A 248 16.27 5.65 20.96
C HIS A 248 14.87 5.16 21.34
N LYS A 249 14.73 4.45 22.47
CA LYS A 249 13.40 4.07 22.98
C LYS A 249 12.55 5.28 23.29
N PHE A 250 13.10 6.31 23.93
CA PHE A 250 12.38 7.54 24.19
C PHE A 250 11.89 8.20 22.89
N GLY A 251 12.78 8.35 21.91
CA GLY A 251 12.40 8.88 20.60
C GLY A 251 11.32 8.04 19.89
N LEU A 252 11.43 6.71 19.95
CA LEU A 252 10.42 5.79 19.39
C LEU A 252 9.10 5.86 20.17
N SER A 253 9.11 6.06 21.48
CA SER A 253 7.89 6.26 22.27
C SER A 253 7.18 7.55 21.87
N VAL A 254 7.92 8.65 21.73
CA VAL A 254 7.36 9.93 21.26
C VAL A 254 6.78 9.77 19.86
N ALA A 255 7.51 9.11 18.96
CA ALA A 255 7.07 8.82 17.60
C ALA A 255 5.81 7.92 17.56
N LEU A 256 5.74 6.92 18.44
CA LEU A 256 4.59 6.02 18.57
C LEU A 256 3.36 6.79 19.04
N ILE A 257 3.49 7.59 20.10
CA ILE A 257 2.38 8.36 20.68
C ILE A 257 1.85 9.37 19.66
N SER A 258 2.74 10.15 19.04
CA SER A 258 2.33 11.13 18.02
C SER A 258 1.72 10.46 16.79
N GLY A 259 2.25 9.32 16.36
CA GLY A 259 1.68 8.53 15.27
C GLY A 259 0.30 7.96 15.60
N ILE A 260 0.06 7.50 16.83
CA ILE A 260 -1.28 7.06 17.28
C ILE A 260 -2.25 8.23 17.29
N VAL A 261 -1.85 9.41 17.80
CA VAL A 261 -2.68 10.62 17.77
C VAL A 261 -3.07 10.98 16.34
N VAL A 262 -2.11 11.03 15.41
CA VAL A 262 -2.40 11.32 14.00
C VAL A 262 -3.25 10.22 13.35
N LEU A 263 -3.03 8.95 13.70
CA LEU A 263 -3.87 7.86 13.21
C LEU A 263 -5.33 8.02 13.65
N ILE A 264 -5.57 8.43 14.90
CA ILE A 264 -6.92 8.75 15.40
C ILE A 264 -7.51 9.94 14.64
N LEU A 265 -6.74 11.01 14.46
CA LEU A 265 -7.17 12.20 13.70
C LEU A 265 -7.44 11.90 12.22
N SER A 266 -6.76 10.92 11.64
CA SER A 266 -7.00 10.47 10.26
C SER A 266 -8.36 9.82 10.11
N ASN A 267 -9.00 9.37 11.20
CA ASN A 267 -10.34 8.81 11.17
C ASN A 267 -10.50 7.53 10.33
N SER A 268 -9.39 6.89 9.98
CA SER A 268 -9.39 5.66 9.18
C SER A 268 -9.61 4.44 10.07
N ARG A 269 -10.88 4.09 10.28
CA ARG A 269 -11.32 2.93 11.11
C ARG A 269 -10.62 1.63 10.73
N ASN A 270 -10.49 1.35 9.43
CA ASN A 270 -9.80 0.16 8.93
C ASN A 270 -8.34 0.12 9.41
N SER A 271 -7.67 1.27 9.38
CA SER A 271 -6.27 1.40 9.80
C SER A 271 -6.09 1.24 11.31
N TRP A 272 -7.09 1.63 12.11
CA TRP A 272 -7.08 1.39 13.57
C TRP A 272 -7.14 -0.10 13.87
N ILE A 273 -8.05 -0.81 13.21
CA ILE A 273 -8.20 -2.27 13.33
C ILE A 273 -6.89 -2.95 12.92
N GLY A 274 -6.34 -2.58 11.76
CA GLY A 274 -5.07 -3.13 11.29
C GLY A 274 -3.90 -2.90 12.26
N THR A 275 -3.79 -1.69 12.80
CA THR A 275 -2.75 -1.35 13.80
C THR A 275 -2.91 -2.18 15.07
N PHE A 276 -4.15 -2.37 15.55
CA PHE A 276 -4.41 -3.21 16.71
C PHE A 276 -3.95 -4.65 16.49
N PHE A 277 -4.35 -5.27 15.39
CA PHE A 277 -3.94 -6.65 15.07
C PHE A 277 -2.44 -6.77 14.77
N GLY A 278 -1.82 -5.75 14.16
CA GLY A 278 -0.38 -5.63 13.99
C GLY A 278 0.35 -5.62 15.34
N PHE A 279 -0.06 -4.77 16.28
CA PHE A 279 0.51 -4.71 17.63
C PHE A 279 0.32 -6.03 18.40
N MET A 280 -0.86 -6.64 18.32
CA MET A 280 -1.10 -7.95 18.94
C MET A 280 -0.16 -9.01 18.35
N SER A 281 0.03 -9.04 17.02
CA SER A 281 0.99 -9.91 16.36
C SER A 281 2.42 -9.70 16.89
N ILE A 282 2.88 -8.45 17.01
CA ILE A 282 4.20 -8.11 17.56
C ILE A 282 4.36 -8.66 18.98
N LEU A 283 3.38 -8.44 19.84
CA LEU A 283 3.41 -8.92 21.22
C LEU A 283 3.42 -10.46 21.29
N ILE A 284 2.64 -11.16 20.44
CA ILE A 284 2.66 -12.63 20.35
C ILE A 284 4.04 -13.12 19.90
N LEU A 285 4.59 -12.54 18.83
CA LEU A 285 5.90 -12.92 18.26
C LEU A 285 7.06 -12.68 19.23
N LEU A 286 6.92 -11.70 20.13
CA LEU A 286 7.89 -11.38 21.18
C LEU A 286 7.59 -12.07 22.52
N ASN A 287 6.70 -13.09 22.52
CA ASN A 287 6.31 -13.89 23.69
C ASN A 287 5.72 -13.06 24.85
N LYS A 288 5.03 -11.96 24.55
CA LYS A 288 4.31 -11.11 25.52
C LYS A 288 2.84 -11.51 25.67
N ARG A 289 2.55 -12.82 25.67
CA ARG A 289 1.19 -13.38 25.66
C ARG A 289 0.27 -12.85 26.77
N LYS A 290 0.81 -12.60 27.98
CA LYS A 290 0.04 -11.99 29.08
C LYS A 290 -0.46 -10.58 28.73
N VAL A 291 0.39 -9.76 28.09
CA VAL A 291 0.02 -8.41 27.64
C VAL A 291 -1.04 -8.48 26.55
N VAL A 292 -0.95 -9.46 25.65
CA VAL A 292 -1.97 -9.70 24.60
C VAL A 292 -3.32 -10.03 25.22
N ALA A 293 -3.36 -10.96 26.19
CA ALA A 293 -4.59 -11.32 26.87
C ALA A 293 -5.22 -10.12 27.56
N ILE A 294 -4.43 -9.35 28.32
CA ILE A 294 -4.90 -8.12 29.00
C ILE A 294 -5.40 -7.10 27.98
N ALA A 295 -4.63 -6.81 26.92
CA ALA A 295 -5.02 -5.85 25.90
C ALA A 295 -6.30 -6.26 25.18
N SER A 296 -6.47 -7.55 24.88
CA SER A 296 -7.68 -8.08 24.26
C SER A 296 -8.89 -7.93 25.17
N ILE A 297 -8.74 -8.24 26.47
CA ILE A 297 -9.80 -8.03 27.48
C ILE A 297 -10.15 -6.55 27.56
N VAL A 298 -9.17 -5.65 27.68
CA VAL A 298 -9.41 -4.20 27.78
C VAL A 298 -10.15 -3.67 26.55
N VAL A 299 -9.76 -4.08 25.34
CA VAL A 299 -10.43 -3.63 24.11
C VAL A 299 -11.85 -4.16 24.02
N VAL A 300 -12.08 -5.45 24.33
CA VAL A 300 -13.42 -6.04 24.32
C VAL A 300 -14.30 -5.39 25.39
N SER A 301 -13.80 -5.24 26.62
CA SER A 301 -14.50 -4.56 27.72
C SER A 301 -14.83 -3.12 27.38
N LEU A 302 -13.90 -2.37 26.77
CA LEU A 302 -14.14 -1.01 26.36
C LEU A 302 -15.17 -0.94 25.23
N ALA A 303 -15.10 -1.83 24.24
CA ALA A 303 -16.10 -1.90 23.17
C ALA A 303 -17.50 -2.22 23.73
N MET A 304 -17.60 -3.21 24.63
CA MET A 304 -18.85 -3.54 25.31
C MET A 304 -19.38 -2.38 26.16
N LEU A 305 -18.50 -1.71 26.93
CA LEU A 305 -18.87 -0.54 27.72
C LEU A 305 -19.41 0.58 26.83
N LEU A 306 -18.70 0.90 25.75
CA LEU A 306 -19.10 1.94 24.81
C LEU A 306 -20.46 1.62 24.15
N VAL A 307 -20.69 0.36 23.75
CA VAL A 307 -21.98 -0.09 23.21
C VAL A 307 -23.10 -0.02 24.26
N SER A 308 -22.80 -0.26 25.55
CA SER A 308 -23.80 -0.22 26.61
C SER A 308 -24.14 1.18 27.12
N VAL A 309 -23.20 2.13 27.04
CA VAL A 309 -23.34 3.48 27.60
C VAL A 309 -23.89 4.46 26.56
N TYR A 310 -23.58 4.27 25.28
CA TYR A 310 -24.02 5.18 24.22
C TYR A 310 -25.28 4.65 23.54
N GLU A 311 -26.29 5.51 23.41
CA GLU A 311 -27.44 5.24 22.54
C GLU A 311 -26.98 5.01 21.09
N PRO A 312 -27.77 4.27 20.28
CA PRO A 312 -27.43 4.03 18.89
C PRO A 312 -27.21 5.35 18.16
N VAL A 313 -25.96 5.68 17.86
CA VAL A 313 -25.62 6.91 17.14
C VAL A 313 -26.15 6.78 15.72
N SER A 314 -26.98 7.73 15.29
CA SER A 314 -27.55 7.74 13.94
C SER A 314 -26.45 7.89 12.90
N LEU A 315 -26.65 7.30 11.72
CA LEU A 315 -25.70 7.43 10.60
C LEU A 315 -25.40 8.89 10.25
N SER A 316 -26.42 9.74 10.30
CA SER A 316 -26.32 11.17 10.03
C SER A 316 -25.30 11.89 10.93
N ILE A 317 -25.20 11.48 12.20
CA ILE A 317 -24.22 12.03 13.14
C ILE A 317 -22.84 11.46 12.84
N THR A 318 -22.73 10.14 12.63
CA THR A 318 -21.42 9.47 12.45
C THR A 318 -20.73 9.78 11.13
N GLU A 319 -21.49 10.05 10.07
CA GLU A 319 -20.98 10.46 8.76
C GLU A 319 -20.78 11.99 8.67
N SER A 320 -21.13 12.77 9.70
CA SER A 320 -20.93 14.22 9.72
C SER A 320 -19.45 14.61 9.89
N SER A 321 -19.09 15.80 9.38
CA SER A 321 -17.74 16.36 9.50
C SER A 321 -17.30 16.62 10.94
N GLY A 322 -18.26 16.86 11.84
CA GLY A 322 -18.04 17.10 13.26
C GLY A 322 -17.98 15.83 14.13
N ALA A 323 -18.23 14.64 13.56
CA ALA A 323 -18.33 13.42 14.36
C ALA A 323 -17.00 13.10 15.06
N THR A 324 -17.09 12.87 16.36
CA THR A 324 -15.98 12.48 17.22
C THR A 324 -15.44 11.10 16.83
N PRO A 325 -14.17 10.78 17.18
CA PRO A 325 -13.62 9.45 16.98
C PRO A 325 -14.46 8.33 17.61
N VAL A 326 -15.10 8.60 18.75
CA VAL A 326 -15.96 7.64 19.46
C VAL A 326 -17.26 7.39 18.68
N GLU A 327 -17.95 8.45 18.24
CA GLU A 327 -19.17 8.32 17.43
C GLU A 327 -18.92 7.55 16.14
N ARG A 328 -17.78 7.79 15.49
CA ARG A 328 -17.42 7.05 14.26
C ARG A 328 -17.06 5.60 14.50
N PHE A 329 -16.40 5.31 15.63
CA PHE A 329 -16.14 3.94 16.06
C PHE A 329 -17.44 3.20 16.37
N LEU A 330 -18.35 3.82 17.12
CA LEU A 330 -19.64 3.23 17.47
C LEU A 330 -20.58 3.11 16.26
N GLY A 331 -20.48 4.03 15.31
CA GLY A 331 -21.31 4.06 14.11
C GLY A 331 -21.26 2.80 13.27
N VAL A 332 -20.11 2.09 13.20
CA VAL A 332 -20.05 0.84 12.42
C VAL A 332 -20.85 -0.30 13.05
N PHE A 333 -21.18 -0.18 14.33
CA PHE A 333 -21.96 -1.16 15.07
C PHE A 333 -23.44 -0.78 15.16
N SER A 334 -23.86 0.38 14.63
CA SER A 334 -25.26 0.76 14.64
C SER A 334 -26.08 -0.13 13.70
N GLY A 335 -27.31 -0.45 14.10
CA GLY A 335 -28.22 -1.26 13.26
C GLY A 335 -28.48 -0.60 11.91
N GLU A 336 -28.56 0.74 11.88
CA GLU A 336 -28.74 1.54 10.66
C GLU A 336 -27.55 1.39 9.70
N TYR A 337 -26.30 1.47 10.20
CA TYR A 337 -25.11 1.25 9.38
C TYR A 337 -25.06 -0.17 8.84
N ILE A 338 -25.32 -1.17 9.68
CA ILE A 338 -25.31 -2.58 9.27
C ILE A 338 -26.36 -2.82 8.18
N GLN A 339 -27.57 -2.31 8.35
CA GLN A 339 -28.65 -2.46 7.38
C GLN A 339 -28.33 -1.75 6.05
N LYS A 340 -27.90 -0.49 6.09
CA LYS A 340 -27.44 0.26 4.90
C LYS A 340 -26.30 -0.50 4.21
N SER A 341 -25.35 -1.02 4.98
CA SER A 341 -24.20 -1.71 4.43
C SER A 341 -24.54 -3.06 3.80
N LEU A 342 -25.49 -3.80 4.38
CA LEU A 342 -26.05 -5.04 3.82
C LEU A 342 -26.94 -4.82 2.59
N GLN A 343 -27.43 -3.60 2.38
CA GLN A 343 -28.21 -3.24 1.21
C GLN A 343 -27.29 -2.90 0.04
N ASN A 344 -26.39 -1.91 0.18
CA ASN A 344 -25.64 -1.35 -0.96
C ASN A 344 -24.14 -1.06 -0.71
N ASP A 345 -23.48 -1.61 0.32
CA ASP A 345 -22.06 -1.30 0.62
C ASP A 345 -21.20 -2.57 0.80
N ARG A 346 -20.04 -2.46 1.48
CA ARG A 346 -19.07 -3.55 1.71
C ARG A 346 -19.70 -4.84 2.24
N LEU A 347 -20.65 -4.78 3.17
CA LEU A 347 -21.30 -6.00 3.67
C LEU A 347 -22.18 -6.67 2.60
N PHE A 348 -22.88 -5.90 1.78
CA PHE A 348 -23.60 -6.42 0.61
C PHE A 348 -22.64 -7.13 -0.35
N LEU A 349 -21.48 -6.54 -0.62
CA LEU A 349 -20.48 -7.13 -1.51
C LEU A 349 -19.90 -8.43 -0.96
N ILE A 350 -19.56 -8.45 0.34
CA ILE A 350 -19.04 -9.63 1.03
C ILE A 350 -20.07 -10.75 1.10
N SER A 351 -21.36 -10.42 1.29
CA SER A 351 -22.41 -11.43 1.50
C SER A 351 -23.09 -11.86 0.21
N LYS A 352 -23.71 -10.93 -0.53
CA LYS A 352 -24.57 -11.23 -1.67
C LYS A 352 -23.79 -11.25 -2.99
N ALA A 353 -22.96 -10.23 -3.25
CA ALA A 353 -22.23 -10.17 -4.51
C ALA A 353 -21.24 -11.32 -4.65
N SER A 354 -20.52 -11.66 -3.58
CA SER A 354 -19.61 -12.80 -3.54
C SER A 354 -20.32 -14.12 -3.89
N GLN A 355 -21.52 -14.35 -3.37
CA GLN A 355 -22.32 -15.55 -3.66
C GLN A 355 -22.71 -15.63 -5.13
N GLN A 356 -23.17 -14.51 -5.72
CA GLN A 356 -23.57 -14.48 -7.13
C GLN A 356 -22.38 -14.69 -8.06
N VAL A 357 -21.23 -14.09 -7.75
CA VAL A 357 -19.97 -14.31 -8.48
C VAL A 357 -19.56 -15.78 -8.41
N ILE A 358 -19.59 -16.39 -7.22
CA ILE A 358 -19.26 -17.82 -7.04
C ILE A 358 -20.25 -18.70 -7.82
N ALA A 359 -21.53 -18.39 -7.80
CA ALA A 359 -22.54 -19.14 -8.55
C ALA A 359 -22.34 -19.05 -10.07
N TYR A 360 -21.86 -17.90 -10.57
CA TYR A 360 -21.66 -17.66 -12.00
C TYR A 360 -20.32 -18.20 -12.53
N LYS A 361 -19.20 -17.83 -11.89
CA LYS A 361 -17.83 -18.15 -12.34
C LYS A 361 -16.90 -18.50 -11.15
N PRO A 362 -17.09 -19.66 -10.49
CA PRO A 362 -16.42 -19.96 -9.22
C PRO A 362 -14.89 -20.09 -9.32
N LEU A 363 -14.40 -20.76 -10.37
CA LEU A 363 -12.99 -21.17 -10.42
C LEU A 363 -12.06 -20.05 -10.88
N LEU A 364 -12.44 -19.33 -11.94
CA LEU A 364 -11.60 -18.33 -12.60
C LEU A 364 -12.16 -16.90 -12.48
N GLY A 365 -13.32 -16.69 -11.87
CA GLY A 365 -13.91 -15.36 -11.75
C GLY A 365 -14.34 -14.79 -13.11
N VAL A 366 -14.56 -13.48 -13.17
CA VAL A 366 -15.07 -12.78 -14.35
C VAL A 366 -13.99 -12.15 -15.22
N GLY A 367 -12.72 -12.25 -14.82
CA GLY A 367 -11.60 -11.65 -15.54
C GLY A 367 -10.84 -10.64 -14.69
N MET A 368 -9.51 -10.73 -14.69
CA MET A 368 -8.64 -9.69 -14.12
C MET A 368 -8.86 -8.39 -14.87
N GLY A 369 -9.16 -7.33 -14.13
CA GLY A 369 -9.54 -6.07 -14.72
C GLY A 369 -10.92 -6.11 -15.39
N SER A 370 -11.90 -6.83 -14.87
CA SER A 370 -13.30 -6.70 -15.36
C SER A 370 -14.31 -6.34 -14.29
N ALA A 371 -13.84 -6.22 -13.05
CA ALA A 371 -14.66 -5.98 -11.89
C ALA A 371 -13.84 -5.16 -10.89
N TRP A 372 -13.90 -3.83 -11.03
CA TRP A 372 -13.11 -2.91 -10.21
C TRP A 372 -13.59 -1.44 -10.33
N SER A 373 -13.70 -0.76 -9.19
CA SER A 373 -14.17 0.63 -9.06
C SER A 373 -13.45 1.66 -9.96
N SER A 374 -12.12 1.74 -9.89
CA SER A 374 -11.31 2.66 -10.70
C SER A 374 -11.25 2.30 -12.19
N GLN A 375 -11.66 1.10 -12.56
CA GLN A 375 -11.67 0.66 -13.94
C GLN A 375 -13.04 0.93 -14.56
N GLU A 376 -14.11 0.58 -13.86
CA GLU A 376 -15.46 0.97 -14.21
C GLU A 376 -15.57 2.50 -14.29
N ALA A 377 -14.91 3.23 -13.40
CA ALA A 377 -14.77 4.69 -13.51
C ALA A 377 -13.95 5.15 -14.74
N ALA A 378 -12.98 4.35 -15.20
CA ALA A 378 -12.11 4.70 -16.32
C ALA A 378 -12.71 4.35 -17.68
N PHE A 379 -13.46 3.25 -17.77
CA PHE A 379 -13.98 2.69 -19.02
C PHE A 379 -15.52 2.72 -19.10
N GLY A 380 -16.24 3.00 -18.01
CA GLY A 380 -17.70 3.04 -17.97
C GLY A 380 -18.39 1.67 -18.13
N ASP A 381 -17.64 0.57 -18.04
CA ASP A 381 -18.15 -0.78 -18.31
C ASP A 381 -18.62 -1.50 -17.04
N PHE A 382 -19.93 -1.50 -16.80
CA PHE A 382 -20.58 -2.22 -15.69
C PHE A 382 -21.16 -3.58 -16.10
N LYS A 383 -20.71 -4.17 -17.21
CA LYS A 383 -21.24 -5.42 -17.79
C LYS A 383 -21.50 -6.50 -16.75
N TYR A 384 -20.53 -6.79 -15.88
CA TYR A 384 -20.66 -7.88 -14.91
C TYR A 384 -21.56 -7.53 -13.71
N GLY A 385 -21.62 -6.26 -13.30
CA GLY A 385 -22.60 -5.83 -12.30
C GLY A 385 -24.04 -6.07 -12.80
N VAL A 386 -24.32 -5.65 -14.05
CA VAL A 386 -25.63 -5.85 -14.70
C VAL A 386 -25.93 -7.34 -14.92
N LEU A 387 -24.96 -8.10 -15.43
CA LEU A 387 -25.13 -9.53 -15.73
C LEU A 387 -25.44 -10.37 -14.49
N LEU A 388 -24.85 -10.01 -13.35
CA LEU A 388 -25.10 -10.68 -12.07
C LEU A 388 -26.38 -10.20 -11.38
N GLY A 389 -27.04 -9.17 -11.91
CA GLY A 389 -28.22 -8.55 -11.28
C GLY A 389 -27.86 -7.79 -10.01
N LEU A 390 -26.67 -7.20 -9.96
CA LEU A 390 -26.18 -6.43 -8.82
C LEU A 390 -26.47 -4.93 -9.02
N PRO A 391 -26.84 -4.22 -7.94
CA PRO A 391 -26.93 -2.76 -7.99
C PRO A 391 -25.60 -2.15 -8.40
N VAL A 392 -25.61 -1.30 -9.43
CA VAL A 392 -24.41 -0.68 -10.01
C VAL A 392 -23.68 0.19 -8.99
N ASP A 393 -24.43 0.88 -8.14
CA ASP A 393 -23.92 1.71 -7.04
C ASP A 393 -23.16 0.88 -5.99
N ALA A 394 -23.70 -0.29 -5.62
CA ALA A 394 -23.02 -1.20 -4.70
C ALA A 394 -21.79 -1.85 -5.34
N TRP A 395 -21.92 -2.29 -6.60
CA TRP A 395 -20.85 -2.93 -7.37
C TRP A 395 -19.63 -2.02 -7.56
N TYR A 396 -19.86 -0.71 -7.71
CA TYR A 396 -18.79 0.28 -7.75
C TYR A 396 -17.86 0.22 -6.54
N TYR A 397 -18.31 -0.22 -5.36
CA TYR A 397 -17.47 -0.37 -4.17
C TYR A 397 -16.74 -1.71 -4.08
N LEU A 398 -16.73 -2.54 -5.13
CA LEU A 398 -16.00 -3.81 -5.11
C LEU A 398 -14.50 -3.61 -4.82
N GLY A 399 -13.92 -2.50 -5.30
CA GLY A 399 -12.54 -2.11 -4.99
C GLY A 399 -12.28 -1.81 -3.50
N ASP A 400 -13.32 -1.73 -2.67
CA ASP A 400 -13.24 -1.53 -1.23
C ASP A 400 -13.32 -2.84 -0.44
N VAL A 401 -13.31 -4.01 -1.07
CA VAL A 401 -13.32 -5.31 -0.39
C VAL A 401 -12.27 -6.24 -1.02
N GLY A 402 -11.00 -6.08 -0.63
CA GLY A 402 -9.86 -6.62 -1.37
C GLY A 402 -9.90 -8.12 -1.65
N TRP A 403 -10.29 -8.93 -0.67
CA TRP A 403 -10.40 -10.38 -0.88
C TRP A 403 -11.50 -10.76 -1.86
N ILE A 404 -12.65 -10.09 -1.78
CA ILE A 404 -13.77 -10.32 -2.68
C ILE A 404 -13.42 -9.80 -4.07
N ALA A 405 -12.74 -8.66 -4.19
CA ALA A 405 -12.26 -8.14 -5.47
C ALA A 405 -11.29 -9.10 -6.17
N ILE A 406 -10.36 -9.72 -5.45
CA ILE A 406 -9.47 -10.76 -6.01
C ILE A 406 -10.29 -11.96 -6.45
N MET A 407 -11.16 -12.47 -5.59
CA MET A 407 -12.02 -13.62 -5.89
C MET A 407 -12.90 -13.37 -7.11
N THR A 408 -13.48 -12.19 -7.23
CA THR A 408 -14.34 -11.82 -8.35
C THR A 408 -13.55 -11.80 -9.65
N GLN A 409 -12.35 -11.23 -9.64
CA GLN A 409 -11.54 -11.10 -10.85
C GLN A 409 -10.91 -12.42 -11.29
N VAL A 410 -10.35 -13.21 -10.37
CA VAL A 410 -9.54 -14.42 -10.72
C VAL A 410 -10.08 -15.73 -10.13
N GLY A 411 -11.26 -15.69 -9.52
CA GLY A 411 -11.93 -16.85 -8.94
C GLY A 411 -11.34 -17.35 -7.64
N LEU A 412 -11.93 -18.44 -7.11
CA LEU A 412 -11.47 -19.10 -5.89
C LEU A 412 -10.06 -19.66 -6.02
N LEU A 413 -9.69 -20.17 -7.20
CA LEU A 413 -8.33 -20.69 -7.43
C LEU A 413 -7.30 -19.56 -7.35
N GLY A 414 -7.59 -18.42 -7.98
CA GLY A 414 -6.73 -17.24 -7.93
C GLY A 414 -6.63 -16.68 -6.50
N LEU A 415 -7.74 -16.60 -5.77
CA LEU A 415 -7.73 -16.19 -4.36
C LEU A 415 -6.85 -17.12 -3.50
N VAL A 416 -7.01 -18.44 -3.64
CA VAL A 416 -6.20 -19.42 -2.90
C VAL A 416 -4.72 -19.31 -3.26
N ALA A 417 -4.38 -19.12 -4.53
CA ALA A 417 -3.00 -18.92 -4.95
C ALA A 417 -2.40 -17.63 -4.34
N PHE A 418 -3.16 -16.54 -4.32
CA PHE A 418 -2.73 -15.27 -3.73
C PHE A 418 -2.61 -15.34 -2.19
N LEU A 419 -3.55 -16.00 -1.51
CA LEU A 419 -3.43 -16.29 -0.07
C LEU A 419 -2.22 -17.19 0.22
N GLY A 420 -1.99 -18.21 -0.61
CA GLY A 420 -0.81 -19.06 -0.54
C GLY A 420 0.48 -18.25 -0.69
N PHE A 421 0.50 -17.26 -1.57
CA PHE A 421 1.62 -16.32 -1.69
C PHE A 421 1.85 -15.56 -0.37
N ILE A 422 0.84 -14.92 0.21
CA ILE A 422 0.97 -14.17 1.47
C ILE A 422 1.37 -15.10 2.65
N ILE A 423 0.74 -16.27 2.78
CA ILE A 423 1.06 -17.26 3.83
C ILE A 423 2.49 -17.76 3.69
N SER A 424 2.97 -18.00 2.46
CA SER A 424 4.34 -18.40 2.21
C SER A 424 5.34 -17.31 2.62
N LEU A 425 4.99 -16.02 2.46
CA LEU A 425 5.82 -14.91 2.92
C LEU A 425 5.93 -14.92 4.44
N TYR A 426 4.80 -15.06 5.14
CA TYR A 426 4.74 -15.14 6.60
C TYR A 426 5.54 -16.34 7.14
N SER A 427 5.28 -17.53 6.60
CA SER A 427 5.93 -18.78 7.03
C SER A 427 7.43 -18.71 6.86
N GLN A 428 7.91 -18.18 5.73
CA GLN A 428 9.34 -18.02 5.51
C GLN A 428 9.92 -16.97 6.47
N ALA A 429 9.37 -15.75 6.52
CA ALA A 429 9.88 -14.67 7.38
C ALA A 429 9.92 -15.06 8.87
N SER A 430 8.94 -15.83 9.35
CA SER A 430 8.92 -16.32 10.74
C SER A 430 10.13 -17.20 11.10
N LYS A 431 10.67 -17.96 10.14
CA LYS A 431 11.89 -18.78 10.34
C LYS A 431 13.13 -17.93 10.59
N LEU A 432 13.12 -16.65 10.21
CA LEU A 432 14.23 -15.72 10.44
C LEU A 432 14.25 -15.17 11.88
N LEU A 433 13.12 -15.19 12.61
CA LEU A 433 13.00 -14.59 13.95
C LEU A 433 14.01 -15.13 14.97
N LYS A 434 14.35 -16.41 14.87
CA LYS A 434 15.30 -17.08 15.77
C LYS A 434 16.76 -16.84 15.37
N ARG A 435 17.01 -16.36 14.15
CA ARG A 435 18.36 -16.25 13.56
C ARG A 435 18.95 -14.85 13.70
N TYR A 436 18.10 -13.82 13.69
CA TYR A 436 18.52 -12.43 13.64
C TYR A 436 18.21 -11.68 14.94
N PHE A 437 19.02 -10.65 15.20
CA PHE A 437 18.92 -9.76 16.37
C PHE A 437 18.99 -8.31 15.90
N GLY A 438 18.80 -7.34 16.82
CA GLY A 438 18.98 -5.93 16.49
C GLY A 438 18.00 -5.44 15.40
N ILE A 439 18.50 -4.70 14.41
CA ILE A 439 17.67 -4.01 13.43
C ILE A 439 17.01 -4.98 12.45
N GLU A 440 17.71 -6.05 12.09
CA GLU A 440 17.19 -7.14 11.28
C GLU A 440 15.94 -7.74 11.93
N LYS A 441 15.99 -7.98 13.24
CA LYS A 441 14.85 -8.52 14.00
C LYS A 441 13.69 -7.54 14.07
N VAL A 442 13.94 -6.22 14.18
CA VAL A 442 12.89 -5.20 14.09
C VAL A 442 12.15 -5.34 12.77
N LEU A 443 12.88 -5.33 11.64
CA LEU A 443 12.27 -5.43 10.31
C LEU A 443 11.49 -6.73 10.11
N ILE A 444 12.01 -7.88 10.58
CA ILE A 444 11.31 -9.16 10.47
C ILE A 444 10.00 -9.15 11.29
N VAL A 445 10.06 -8.71 12.55
CA VAL A 445 8.87 -8.67 13.43
C VAL A 445 7.83 -7.70 12.89
N SER A 446 8.23 -6.52 12.45
CA SER A 446 7.34 -5.54 11.84
C SER A 446 6.71 -6.08 10.56
N PHE A 447 7.48 -6.72 9.66
CA PHE A 447 6.91 -7.26 8.43
C PHE A 447 5.88 -8.36 8.68
N LEU A 448 6.14 -9.26 9.65
CA LEU A 448 5.16 -10.28 10.05
C LEU A 448 3.89 -9.66 10.63
N ALA A 449 4.02 -8.57 11.39
CA ALA A 449 2.88 -7.81 11.90
C ALA A 449 2.09 -7.12 10.78
N MET A 450 2.81 -6.47 9.85
CA MET A 450 2.23 -5.84 8.67
C MET A 450 1.47 -6.85 7.81
N ILE A 451 1.95 -8.10 7.66
CA ILE A 451 1.20 -9.15 6.96
C ILE A 451 -0.15 -9.40 7.64
N VAL A 452 -0.18 -9.53 8.96
CA VAL A 452 -1.43 -9.74 9.71
C VAL A 452 -2.35 -8.52 9.57
N ALA A 453 -1.82 -7.31 9.73
CA ALA A 453 -2.56 -6.08 9.54
C ALA A 453 -3.16 -5.98 8.13
N MET A 454 -2.37 -6.27 7.09
CA MET A 454 -2.82 -6.31 5.70
C MET A 454 -3.89 -7.38 5.49
N ILE A 455 -3.76 -8.58 6.08
CA ILE A 455 -4.77 -9.63 5.90
C ILE A 455 -6.13 -9.20 6.44
N ILE A 456 -6.15 -8.66 7.66
CA ILE A 456 -7.38 -8.23 8.32
C ILE A 456 -7.99 -7.03 7.59
N THR A 457 -7.17 -6.04 7.25
CA THR A 457 -7.68 -4.81 6.64
C THR A 457 -8.09 -4.96 5.19
N ASN A 458 -7.64 -6.02 4.49
CA ASN A 458 -8.10 -6.35 3.14
C ASN A 458 -9.51 -6.98 3.10
N ILE A 459 -10.12 -7.25 4.27
CA ILE A 459 -11.54 -7.63 4.35
C ILE A 459 -12.43 -6.43 4.00
N TRP A 460 -12.05 -5.23 4.44
CA TRP A 460 -12.85 -4.00 4.36
C TRP A 460 -12.27 -2.90 3.47
N SER A 461 -11.14 -3.20 2.80
CA SER A 461 -10.51 -2.31 1.83
C SER A 461 -9.61 -3.12 0.91
N PHE A 462 -9.07 -2.52 -0.14
CA PHE A 462 -8.06 -3.20 -0.97
C PHE A 462 -6.68 -2.53 -0.80
N ASN A 463 -6.09 -2.72 0.39
CA ASN A 463 -4.84 -2.06 0.75
C ASN A 463 -3.64 -2.48 -0.12
N PHE A 464 -3.69 -3.63 -0.80
CA PHE A 464 -2.63 -4.04 -1.74
C PHE A 464 -2.56 -3.16 -3.00
N THR A 465 -3.58 -2.36 -3.29
CA THR A 465 -3.61 -1.51 -4.49
C THR A 465 -3.40 -0.03 -4.17
N TYR A 466 -3.53 0.35 -2.91
CA TYR A 466 -3.20 1.70 -2.45
C TYR A 466 -1.69 1.92 -2.46
N ARG A 467 -1.26 2.91 -3.24
CA ARG A 467 0.16 3.24 -3.44
C ARG A 467 0.91 3.45 -2.13
N SER A 468 0.34 4.27 -1.22
CA SER A 468 0.94 4.61 0.07
C SER A 468 1.04 3.43 1.04
N VAL A 469 0.32 2.34 0.83
CA VAL A 469 0.31 1.18 1.72
C VAL A 469 1.11 0.04 1.09
N SER A 470 0.72 -0.34 -0.12
CA SER A 470 1.33 -1.40 -0.91
C SER A 470 2.81 -1.17 -1.12
N PHE A 471 3.24 0.04 -1.51
CA PHE A 471 4.66 0.34 -1.74
C PHE A 471 5.53 -0.01 -0.51
N TYR A 472 5.18 0.52 0.67
CA TYR A 472 6.01 0.32 1.86
C TYR A 472 5.91 -1.10 2.41
N PHE A 473 4.74 -1.74 2.31
CA PHE A 473 4.58 -3.15 2.64
C PHE A 473 5.55 -4.02 1.83
N TRP A 474 5.55 -3.86 0.51
CA TRP A 474 6.40 -4.65 -0.38
C TRP A 474 7.88 -4.27 -0.27
N LEU A 475 8.20 -2.99 -0.03
CA LEU A 475 9.55 -2.52 0.22
C LEU A 475 10.17 -3.19 1.45
N VAL A 476 9.47 -3.14 2.60
CA VAL A 476 9.92 -3.78 3.84
C VAL A 476 10.02 -5.29 3.67
N GLY A 477 9.04 -5.90 2.99
CA GLY A 477 9.07 -7.32 2.66
C GLY A 477 10.31 -7.70 1.83
N GLY A 478 10.65 -6.90 0.82
CA GLY A 478 11.83 -7.13 -0.02
C GLY A 478 13.11 -7.08 0.80
N VAL A 479 13.25 -6.11 1.71
CA VAL A 479 14.41 -6.02 2.61
C VAL A 479 14.49 -7.25 3.51
N VAL A 480 13.39 -7.68 4.14
CA VAL A 480 13.36 -8.89 4.98
C VAL A 480 13.73 -10.14 4.18
N PHE A 481 13.23 -10.26 2.95
CA PHE A 481 13.49 -11.42 2.11
C PHE A 481 14.93 -11.48 1.56
N SER A 482 15.63 -10.35 1.53
CA SER A 482 17.07 -10.32 1.24
C SER A 482 17.95 -11.06 2.26
N PHE A 483 17.36 -11.46 3.40
CA PHE A 483 18.07 -12.23 4.43
C PHE A 483 18.13 -13.74 4.09
N PHE A 484 17.21 -14.25 3.25
CA PHE A 484 17.23 -15.64 2.77
C PHE A 484 18.31 -15.82 1.71
N GLY A 485 19.53 -16.13 2.14
CA GLY A 485 20.67 -16.36 1.25
C GLY A 485 22.01 -16.04 1.89
N ARG A 486 22.03 -15.37 3.05
CA ARG A 486 23.27 -15.07 3.77
C ARG A 486 23.78 -16.29 4.51
N SER A 487 25.07 -16.55 4.39
CA SER A 487 25.73 -17.61 5.14
C SER A 487 25.74 -17.27 6.64
N LYS A 488 25.80 -18.30 7.50
CA LYS A 488 25.86 -18.13 8.97
C LYS A 488 27.07 -17.29 9.42
N LYS A 489 28.16 -17.26 8.63
CA LYS A 489 29.38 -16.47 8.89
C LYS A 489 29.16 -14.97 8.69
N GLU A 490 28.43 -14.56 7.66
CA GLU A 490 28.10 -13.15 7.39
C GLU A 490 27.09 -12.55 8.38
N GLN A 491 26.53 -13.36 9.27
CA GLN A 491 25.51 -12.96 10.24
C GLN A 491 26.10 -12.53 11.59
N ILE A 492 27.37 -12.85 11.85
CA ILE A 492 28.05 -12.59 13.14
C ILE A 492 28.92 -11.32 13.06
N SER A 493 29.40 -10.96 11.87
CA SER A 493 30.08 -9.69 11.57
C SER A 493 29.09 -8.54 11.40
#